data_AF-A0A939DGT7-F1
#
_entry.id   AF-A0A939DGT7-F1
#
_cell.length_a   1.000
_cell.length_b   1.000
_cell.length_c   1.000
_cell.angle_alpha   90.00
_cell.angle_beta   90.00
_cell.angle_gamma   90.00
#
_symmetry.space_group_name_H-M   'P 1'
#
loop_
_entity.id
_entity.type
_entity.pdbx_description
1 polymer ?
#
loop_
_entity_poly.entity_id
_entity_poly.type
_entity_poly.pdbx_seq_one_letter_code
_entity_poly.pdbx_strand_id
1 'polypeptide(L)'
;MFDIGFLELVIIAAVALLVIGPERLPGAVRTGALYFRRIKRGFNDIRQEVEQELHNDAVMQELKKTRDQVSDQTGQWRDDISRAGEQFERDLRLEDDTPAPPPAEPPEKPRE
;
A
#
# COMPACT_ATOMS: atom_id res chain seq x y z
N MET A 1 0.28 7.25 11.11
CA MET A 1 -1.18 7.25 11.23
C MET A 1 -1.62 5.97 11.93
N PHE A 2 -1.35 5.93 13.23
CA PHE A 2 -1.90 5.01 14.23
C PHE A 2 -2.01 5.85 15.50
N ASP A 3 -2.80 6.92 15.42
CA ASP A 3 -3.09 7.80 16.53
C ASP A 3 -4.20 7.16 17.36
N ILE A 4 -3.93 5.96 17.89
CA ILE A 4 -4.82 5.27 18.83
C ILE A 4 -4.40 5.76 20.22
N GLY A 5 -5.13 6.75 20.71
CA GLY A 5 -5.03 7.23 22.07
C GLY A 5 -5.66 6.26 23.07
N PHE A 6 -5.47 6.58 24.35
CA PHE A 6 -6.05 5.79 25.45
C PHE A 6 -7.57 5.66 25.33
N LEU A 7 -8.26 6.73 24.90
CA LEU A 7 -9.72 6.73 24.74
C LEU A 7 -10.19 5.80 23.63
N GLU A 8 -9.56 5.77 22.46
CA GLU A 8 -9.96 4.82 21.41
C GLU A 8 -9.75 3.37 21.87
N LEU A 9 -8.68 3.08 22.62
CA LEU A 9 -8.43 1.74 23.15
C LEU A 9 -9.53 1.30 24.13
N VAL A 10 -10.00 2.20 25.00
CA VAL A 10 -11.13 1.94 25.90
C VAL A 10 -12.43 1.69 25.13
N ILE A 11 -12.71 2.47 24.07
CA ILE A 11 -13.91 2.27 23.23
C ILE A 11 -13.86 0.90 22.55
N ILE A 12 -12.71 0.52 21.97
CA ILE A 12 -12.53 -0.78 21.36
C ILE A 12 -12.72 -1.91 22.39
N ALA A 13 -12.19 -1.76 23.60
CA ALA A 13 -12.38 -2.71 24.68
C ALA A 13 -13.87 -2.83 25.08
N ALA A 14 -14.60 -1.72 25.16
CA ALA A 14 -16.03 -1.71 25.46
C ALA A 14 -16.84 -2.43 24.35
N VAL A 15 -16.54 -2.17 23.07
CA VAL A 15 -17.19 -2.86 21.95
C VAL A 15 -16.86 -4.36 21.96
N ALA A 16 -15.61 -4.73 22.23
CA ALA A 16 -15.22 -6.14 22.34
C ALA A 16 -15.96 -6.86 23.46
N LEU A 17 -16.13 -6.20 24.61
CA LEU A 17 -16.93 -6.71 25.73
C LEU A 17 -18.42 -6.84 25.38
N LEU A 18 -18.97 -5.93 24.57
CA LEU A 18 -20.36 -6.00 24.12
C LEU A 18 -20.59 -7.19 23.18
N VAL A 19 -19.71 -7.37 22.18
CA VAL A 19 -19.87 -8.38 21.12
C VAL A 19 -19.61 -9.79 21.65
N ILE A 20 -18.51 -9.97 22.39
CA ILE A 20 -18.10 -11.28 22.92
C ILE A 20 -18.81 -11.58 24.25
N GLY A 21 -19.11 -10.54 25.02
CA GLY A 21 -19.56 -10.64 26.40
C GLY A 21 -18.38 -10.61 27.40
N PRO A 22 -18.51 -9.93 28.55
CA PRO A 22 -17.45 -9.82 29.55
C PRO A 22 -17.05 -11.18 30.15
N GLU A 23 -17.99 -12.12 30.22
CA GLU A 23 -17.73 -13.46 30.77
C GLU A 23 -16.94 -14.36 29.81
N ARG A 24 -17.08 -14.13 28.49
CA ARG A 24 -16.47 -14.98 27.46
C ARG A 24 -15.14 -14.44 26.92
N LEU A 25 -14.93 -13.13 26.99
CA LEU A 25 -13.67 -12.48 26.62
C LEU A 25 -12.43 -13.10 27.30
N PRO A 26 -12.39 -13.34 28.63
CA PRO A 26 -11.23 -13.96 29.26
C PRO A 26 -10.96 -15.39 28.76
N GLY A 27 -12.01 -16.14 28.42
CA GLY A 27 -11.89 -17.47 27.80
C GLY A 27 -11.31 -17.39 26.38
N ALA A 28 -11.79 -16.44 25.57
CA ALA A 28 -11.31 -16.20 24.22
C ALA A 28 -9.84 -15.75 24.19
N VAL A 29 -9.46 -14.80 25.07
CA VAL A 29 -8.07 -14.33 25.20
C VAL A 29 -7.15 -15.45 25.63
N ARG A 30 -7.52 -16.26 26.63
CA ARG A 30 -6.71 -17.42 27.06
C ARG A 30 -6.48 -18.40 25.92
N THR A 31 -7.55 -18.73 25.20
CA THR A 31 -7.50 -19.69 24.08
C THR A 31 -6.65 -19.13 22.94
N GLY A 32 -6.94 -17.92 22.48
CA GLY A 32 -6.19 -17.25 21.42
C GLY A 32 -4.71 -17.03 21.78
N ALA A 33 -4.42 -16.67 23.03
CA ALA A 33 -3.05 -16.50 23.51
C ALA A 33 -2.25 -17.81 23.49
N LEU A 34 -2.89 -18.96 23.79
CA LEU A 34 -2.23 -20.26 23.69
C LEU A 34 -1.85 -20.59 22.24
N TYR A 35 -2.74 -20.31 21.27
CA TYR A 35 -2.43 -20.49 19.84
C TYR A 35 -1.34 -19.53 19.37
N PHE A 36 -1.43 -18.25 19.73
CA PHE A 36 -0.41 -17.25 19.40
C PHE A 36 0.95 -17.61 20.03
N ARG A 37 0.97 -18.15 21.25
CA ARG A 37 2.19 -18.63 21.92
C ARG A 37 2.80 -19.85 21.23
N ARG A 38 2.00 -20.70 20.57
CA ARG A 38 2.53 -21.80 19.75
C ARG A 38 3.16 -21.27 18.47
N ILE A 39 2.51 -20.34 17.79
CA ILE A 39 3.06 -19.69 16.59
C ILE A 39 4.38 -18.97 16.93
N LYS A 40 4.37 -18.17 18.00
CA LYS A 40 5.57 -17.46 18.47
C LYS A 40 6.74 -18.40 18.80
N ARG A 41 6.45 -19.60 19.35
CA ARG A 41 7.48 -20.61 19.61
C ARG A 41 8.07 -21.14 18.31
N GLY A 42 7.25 -21.52 17.33
CA GLY A 42 7.75 -21.95 16.02
C GLY A 42 8.66 -20.91 15.35
N PHE A 43 8.33 -19.62 15.44
CA PHE A 43 9.20 -18.55 14.95
C PHE A 43 10.51 -18.43 15.73
N ASN A 44 10.49 -18.65 17.05
CA ASN A 44 11.69 -18.65 17.86
C ASN A 44 12.56 -19.87 17.56
N ASP A 45 11.96 -21.04 17.39
CA ASP A 45 12.66 -22.29 17.09
C ASP A 45 13.35 -22.21 15.72
N ILE A 46 12.66 -21.67 14.70
CA ILE A 46 13.24 -21.36 13.38
C ILE A 46 14.38 -20.35 13.51
N ARG A 47 14.21 -19.27 14.29
CA ARG A 47 15.29 -18.31 14.54
C ARG A 47 16.49 -18.97 15.19
N GLN A 48 16.26 -19.88 16.13
CA GLN A 48 17.30 -20.55 16.89
C GLN A 48 18.07 -21.58 16.05
N GLU A 49 17.39 -22.32 15.18
CA GLU A 49 18.00 -23.21 14.17
C GLU A 49 18.78 -22.41 13.12
N VAL A 50 18.21 -21.30 12.63
CA VAL A 50 18.89 -20.41 11.67
C VAL A 50 20.14 -19.77 12.30
N GLU A 51 20.08 -19.37 13.57
CA GLU A 51 21.21 -18.79 14.30
C GLU A 51 22.29 -19.83 14.67
N GLN A 52 21.94 -21.12 14.78
CA GLN A 52 22.88 -22.21 15.03
C GLN A 52 23.55 -22.77 13.77
N GLU A 53 22.89 -22.79 12.61
CA GLU A 53 23.46 -23.32 11.35
C GLU A 53 24.08 -22.26 10.43
N LEU A 54 23.58 -21.02 10.45
CA LEU A 54 23.99 -19.98 9.51
C LEU A 54 24.27 -18.68 10.26
N HIS A 55 25.56 -18.37 10.41
CA HIS A 55 26.05 -17.03 10.71
C HIS A 55 25.19 -16.02 9.94
N ASN A 56 24.68 -14.99 10.63
CA ASN A 56 23.74 -13.94 10.19
C ASN A 56 23.91 -13.39 8.76
N ASP A 57 25.02 -13.67 8.09
CA ASP A 57 25.35 -13.21 6.75
C ASP A 57 24.43 -13.77 5.66
N ALA A 58 24.04 -15.04 5.66
CA ALA A 58 23.27 -15.62 4.54
C ALA A 58 21.86 -15.01 4.42
N VAL A 59 21.12 -14.96 5.53
CA VAL A 59 19.76 -14.39 5.57
C VAL A 59 19.81 -12.88 5.35
N MET A 60 20.79 -12.19 5.93
CA MET A 60 20.94 -10.74 5.74
C MET A 60 21.36 -10.40 4.29
N GLN A 61 22.11 -11.27 3.63
CA GLN A 61 22.50 -11.15 2.23
C GLN A 61 21.32 -11.44 1.29
N GLU A 62 20.45 -12.39 1.61
CA GLU A 62 19.22 -12.67 0.87
C GLU A 62 18.16 -11.57 1.06
N LEU A 63 18.01 -11.05 2.28
CA LEU A 63 17.19 -9.86 2.58
C LEU A 63 17.72 -8.62 1.85
N LYS A 64 19.05 -8.40 1.84
CA LYS A 64 19.66 -7.31 1.06
C LYS A 64 19.40 -7.48 -0.43
N LYS A 65 19.64 -8.66 -0.99
CA LYS A 65 19.42 -8.94 -2.41
C LYS A 65 17.96 -8.74 -2.81
N THR A 66 17.02 -9.17 -1.98
CA THR A 66 15.58 -8.96 -2.21
C THR A 66 15.22 -7.49 -2.13
N ARG A 67 15.75 -6.76 -1.15
CA ARG A 67 15.54 -5.31 -1.01
C ARG A 67 16.11 -4.54 -2.21
N ASP A 68 17.29 -4.89 -2.67
CA ASP A 68 17.96 -4.26 -3.81
C ASP A 68 17.16 -4.54 -5.10
N GLN A 69 16.73 -5.78 -5.33
CA GLN A 69 15.86 -6.13 -6.48
C GLN A 69 14.52 -5.39 -6.48
N VAL A 70 13.91 -5.21 -5.30
CA VAL A 70 12.65 -4.46 -5.17
C VAL A 70 12.88 -2.96 -5.37
N SER A 71 13.99 -2.42 -4.85
CA SER A 71 14.36 -1.02 -5.03
C SER A 71 14.63 -0.69 -6.50
N ASP A 72 15.39 -1.55 -7.19
CA ASP A 72 15.72 -1.37 -8.61
C ASP A 72 14.47 -1.47 -9.48
N GLN A 73 13.59 -2.44 -9.20
CA GLN A 73 12.30 -2.52 -9.89
C GLN A 73 11.47 -1.25 -9.61
N THR A 74 11.38 -0.80 -8.35
CA THR A 74 10.62 0.41 -8.02
C THR A 74 11.15 1.66 -8.72
N GLY A 75 12.47 1.77 -8.95
CA GLY A 75 13.08 2.84 -9.73
C GLY A 75 12.65 2.82 -11.20
N GLN A 76 12.76 1.65 -11.85
CA GLN A 76 12.36 1.45 -13.24
C GLN A 76 10.87 1.75 -13.46
N TRP A 77 10.01 1.26 -12.56
CA TRP A 77 8.56 1.53 -12.62
C TRP A 77 8.24 3.01 -12.47
N ARG A 78 8.98 3.75 -11.63
CA ARG A 78 8.79 5.18 -11.41
C ARG A 78 9.19 5.99 -12.64
N ASP A 79 10.26 5.59 -13.30
CA ASP A 79 10.72 6.20 -14.55
C ASP A 79 9.73 5.93 -15.70
N ASP A 80 9.23 4.71 -15.81
CA ASP A 80 8.25 4.33 -16.84
C ASP A 80 6.91 5.05 -16.66
N ILE A 81 6.41 5.17 -15.42
CA ILE A 81 5.20 5.94 -15.10
C ILE A 81 5.40 7.43 -15.39
N SER A 82 6.57 7.99 -15.07
CA SER A 82 6.85 9.41 -15.32
C SER A 82 6.90 9.70 -16.82
N ARG A 83 7.53 8.82 -17.61
CA ARG A 83 7.56 8.93 -19.08
C ARG A 83 6.19 8.75 -19.71
N ALA A 84 5.39 7.81 -19.21
CA ALA A 84 4.03 7.62 -19.68
C ALA A 84 3.15 8.85 -19.37
N GLY A 85 3.32 9.47 -18.20
CA GLY A 85 2.68 10.73 -17.85
C GLY A 85 3.06 11.88 -18.80
N GLU A 86 4.35 12.06 -19.08
CA GLU A 86 4.84 13.08 -20.02
C GLU A 86 4.42 12.83 -21.48
N GLN A 87 4.23 11.58 -21.88
CA GLN A 87 3.69 11.22 -23.20
C GLN A 87 2.20 11.54 -23.27
N PHE A 88 1.45 11.17 -22.24
CA PHE A 88 0.01 11.44 -22.16
C PHE A 88 -0.29 12.94 -22.10
N GLU A 89 0.52 13.71 -21.36
CA GLU A 89 0.41 15.17 -21.30
C GLU A 89 0.77 15.84 -22.63
N ARG A 90 1.72 15.26 -23.40
CA ARG A 90 2.02 15.72 -24.76
C ARG A 90 0.90 15.42 -25.74
N ASP A 91 0.34 14.22 -25.69
CA ASP A 91 -0.77 13.84 -26.57
C ASP A 91 -2.02 14.68 -26.30
N LEU A 92 -2.34 14.95 -25.02
CA LEU A 92 -3.43 15.85 -24.65
C LEU A 92 -3.19 17.31 -25.07
N ARG A 93 -1.93 17.76 -25.11
CA ARG A 93 -1.58 19.12 -25.56
C ARG A 93 -1.65 19.28 -27.07
N LEU A 94 -1.58 18.20 -27.84
CA LEU A 94 -1.73 18.21 -29.30
C LEU A 94 -3.20 18.25 -29.74
N GLU A 95 -4.15 17.96 -28.86
CA GLU A 95 -5.59 17.98 -29.15
C GLU A 95 -6.25 19.36 -28.90
N ASP A 96 -5.57 20.31 -28.25
CA ASP A 96 -6.06 21.67 -27.96
C ASP A 96 -5.61 22.74 -29.01
N ASP A 97 -4.80 22.36 -30.00
CA ASP A 97 -4.28 23.29 -31.03
C ASP A 97 -4.96 23.07 -32.40
N THR A 98 -6.30 22.96 -32.41
CA THR A 98 -7.07 23.15 -33.65
C THR A 98 -7.15 24.66 -33.92
N PRO A 99 -6.60 25.19 -35.03
CA PRO A 99 -6.77 26.59 -35.38
C PRO A 99 -8.25 26.89 -35.53
N ALA A 100 -8.73 27.93 -34.86
CA ALA A 100 -10.08 28.45 -35.01
C ALA A 100 -10.41 28.61 -36.52
N PRO A 101 -11.60 28.17 -36.97
CA PRO A 101 -11.98 28.29 -38.38
C PRO A 101 -12.00 29.78 -38.79
N PRO A 102 -11.60 30.10 -40.03
CA PRO A 102 -11.55 31.48 -40.50
C PRO A 102 -12.94 32.15 -40.45
N PRO A 103 -13.01 33.49 -40.32
CA PRO A 103 -14.29 34.19 -40.17
C PRO A 103 -15.18 33.92 -41.38
N ALA A 104 -16.38 33.41 -41.14
CA ALA A 104 -17.39 33.25 -42.17
C ALA A 104 -17.76 34.63 -42.74
N GLU A 105 -17.49 34.84 -44.03
CA GLU A 105 -18.00 35.98 -44.78
C GLU A 105 -19.54 36.01 -44.69
N PRO A 106 -20.15 37.19 -44.46
CA PRO A 106 -21.59 37.28 -44.25
C PRO A 106 -22.35 37.01 -45.56
N PRO A 107 -23.45 36.24 -45.54
CA PRO A 107 -24.27 36.04 -46.74
C PRO A 107 -24.98 37.34 -47.11
N GLU A 108 -24.76 37.81 -48.34
CA GLU A 108 -25.58 38.81 -49.03
C GLU A 108 -27.06 38.43 -48.92
N LYS A 109 -27.87 39.30 -48.31
CA LYS A 109 -29.33 39.18 -48.35
C LYS A 109 -29.86 39.79 -49.65
N PRO A 110 -30.76 39.09 -50.38
CA PRO A 110 -31.48 39.69 -51.50
C PRO A 110 -32.44 40.77 -50.99
N ARG A 111 -32.51 41.87 -51.75
CA ARG A 111 -33.49 42.96 -51.62
C ARG A 111 -34.91 42.43 -51.69
N GLU A 112 -35.75 42.77 -50.70
CA GLU A 112 -37.18 43.10 -50.83
C GLU A 112 -37.58 44.10 -49.74
#